data_AF-A0A916JBV6-F1
#
_entry.id   AF-A0A916JBV6-F1
#
_cell.length_a   1.000
_cell.length_b   1.000
_cell.length_c   1.000
_cell.angle_alpha   90.00
_cell.angle_beta   90.00
_cell.angle_gamma   90.00
#
_symmetry.space_group_name_H-M   'P 1'
#
loop_
_entity.id
_entity.type
_entity.pdbx_description
1 polymer ?
#
loop_
_entity_poly.entity_id
_entity_poly.type
_entity_poly.pdbx_seq_one_letter_code
_entity_poly.pdbx_strand_id
1 'polypeptide(L)'
;MLFDDHVIKQYDTQPKQTIVKLNNMLKALQKVIQLIIVGGFCCFGFIACKSTKHSIQPYFHDNTAAYPAFVDVYVPQVSRIQKEDLLGITVSSLNRESNDIINFSNVNSLSLSSLPGGGGGGAQPIGYSVDSSGNIVMAFVGKVNVEGLTLEGAQEKIRLALNKFIKEPAVNIRFMNHKYVVMGEVNKAGAFNLLDDRTTILDALASAGDLSVFAKRDSITIIRVVKGKREIGRVNLTNREVFKSPYFYMKNGDIIYAEPLPEKLIPQPQNNSLRNWQIFTTIVGTAAIVINLVTRQW
;
A
#
# COMPACT_ATOMS: atom_id res chain seq x y z
N MET A 1 -50.28 -94.70 -10.84
CA MET A 1 -49.82 -93.46 -10.21
C MET A 1 -49.42 -92.49 -11.32
N LEU A 2 -50.33 -91.62 -11.73
CA LEU A 2 -50.04 -90.54 -12.68
C LEU A 2 -50.08 -89.25 -11.85
N PHE A 3 -48.90 -88.74 -11.52
CA PHE A 3 -48.78 -87.40 -10.96
C PHE A 3 -49.06 -86.39 -12.08
N ASP A 4 -50.00 -85.48 -11.81
CA ASP A 4 -50.51 -84.49 -12.74
C ASP A 4 -49.41 -83.46 -13.10
N ASP A 5 -48.98 -83.46 -14.36
CA ASP A 5 -47.94 -82.59 -14.93
C ASP A 5 -48.26 -81.08 -14.76
N HIS A 6 -49.52 -80.72 -14.50
CA HIS A 6 -49.93 -79.35 -14.26
C HIS A 6 -49.47 -78.81 -12.90
N VAL A 7 -49.38 -79.66 -11.87
CA VAL A 7 -48.96 -79.23 -10.52
C VAL A 7 -47.46 -78.98 -10.46
N ILE A 8 -46.66 -79.74 -11.22
CA ILE A 8 -45.20 -79.62 -11.23
C ILE A 8 -44.75 -78.33 -11.95
N LYS A 9 -45.43 -77.91 -13.04
CA LYS A 9 -45.16 -76.64 -13.73
C LYS A 9 -45.49 -75.40 -12.90
N GLN A 10 -46.49 -75.49 -12.03
CA GLN A 10 -46.91 -74.38 -11.18
C GLN A 10 -45.96 -74.19 -9.98
N TYR A 11 -45.29 -75.25 -9.52
CA TYR A 11 -44.30 -75.18 -8.44
C TYR A 11 -42.92 -74.68 -8.93
N ASP A 12 -42.50 -75.00 -10.16
CA ASP A 12 -41.22 -74.54 -10.76
C ASP A 12 -41.24 -73.04 -11.19
N THR A 13 -42.42 -72.43 -11.34
CA THR A 13 -42.57 -71.03 -11.78
C THR A 13 -42.63 -70.01 -10.63
N GLN A 14 -43.03 -70.43 -9.42
CA GLN A 14 -43.08 -69.60 -8.21
C GLN A 14 -41.70 -69.04 -7.76
N PRO A 15 -40.61 -69.82 -7.71
CA PRO A 15 -39.30 -69.26 -7.32
C PRO A 15 -38.75 -68.31 -8.38
N LYS A 16 -38.98 -68.57 -9.68
CA LYS A 16 -38.53 -67.71 -10.79
C LYS A 16 -39.20 -66.34 -10.78
N GLN A 17 -40.51 -66.26 -10.52
CA GLN A 17 -41.21 -64.98 -10.41
C GLN A 17 -40.78 -64.16 -9.18
N THR A 18 -40.48 -64.84 -8.07
CA THR A 18 -40.04 -64.18 -6.83
C THR A 18 -38.63 -63.59 -6.99
N ILE A 19 -37.71 -64.30 -7.67
CA ILE A 19 -36.36 -63.81 -7.99
C ILE A 19 -36.40 -62.62 -8.97
N VAL A 20 -37.27 -62.67 -9.99
CA VAL A 20 -37.45 -61.55 -10.93
C VAL A 20 -38.00 -60.31 -10.21
N LYS A 21 -38.96 -60.50 -9.30
CA LYS A 21 -39.52 -59.41 -8.49
C LYS A 21 -38.47 -58.81 -7.55
N LEU A 22 -37.63 -59.65 -6.94
CA LEU A 22 -36.53 -59.21 -6.08
C LEU A 22 -35.46 -58.43 -6.86
N ASN A 23 -35.07 -58.89 -8.06
CA ASN A 23 -34.13 -58.19 -8.93
C ASN A 23 -34.69 -56.84 -9.42
N ASN A 24 -35.99 -56.76 -9.71
CA ASN A 24 -36.63 -55.50 -10.06
C ASN A 24 -36.69 -54.54 -8.87
N MET A 25 -36.93 -55.04 -7.65
CA MET A 25 -36.86 -54.23 -6.42
C MET A 25 -35.43 -53.76 -6.14
N LEU A 26 -34.41 -54.58 -6.41
CA LEU A 26 -33.00 -54.21 -6.27
C LEU A 26 -32.60 -53.12 -7.27
N LYS A 27 -33.01 -53.24 -8.54
CA LYS A 27 -32.79 -52.23 -9.58
C LYS A 27 -33.53 -50.92 -9.27
N ALA A 28 -34.73 -51.00 -8.69
CA ALA A 28 -35.48 -49.82 -8.23
C ALA A 28 -34.78 -49.13 -7.05
N LEU A 29 -34.30 -49.89 -6.07
CA LEU A 29 -33.55 -49.38 -4.92
C LEU A 29 -32.25 -48.69 -5.36
N GLN A 30 -31.52 -49.28 -6.32
CA GLN A 30 -30.31 -48.67 -6.88
C GLN A 30 -30.59 -47.35 -7.61
N LYS A 31 -31.70 -47.25 -8.37
CA LYS A 31 -32.10 -45.98 -9.01
C LYS A 31 -32.44 -44.90 -7.98
N VAL A 32 -33.10 -45.27 -6.88
CA VAL A 32 -33.41 -44.33 -5.79
C VAL A 32 -32.12 -43.84 -5.11
N ILE A 33 -31.15 -44.72 -4.87
CA ILE A 33 -29.84 -44.34 -4.32
C ILE A 33 -29.08 -43.39 -5.26
N GLN A 34 -29.07 -43.67 -6.57
CA GLN A 34 -28.48 -42.75 -7.56
C GLN A 34 -29.19 -41.39 -7.58
N LEU A 35 -30.52 -41.36 -7.46
CA LEU A 35 -31.29 -40.11 -7.42
C LEU A 35 -30.99 -39.28 -6.16
N ILE A 36 -30.81 -39.94 -5.01
CA ILE A 36 -30.44 -39.28 -3.74
C ILE A 36 -29.01 -38.72 -3.80
N ILE A 37 -28.07 -39.45 -4.39
CA ILE A 37 -26.67 -38.98 -4.55
C ILE A 37 -26.62 -37.77 -5.48
N VAL A 38 -27.31 -37.82 -6.63
CA VAL A 38 -27.36 -36.71 -7.59
C VAL A 38 -28.12 -35.51 -7.03
N GLY A 39 -29.26 -35.75 -6.36
CA GLY A 39 -30.05 -34.70 -5.71
C GLY A 39 -29.33 -34.03 -4.53
N GLY A 40 -28.62 -34.82 -3.71
CA GLY A 40 -27.79 -34.33 -2.62
C GLY A 40 -26.60 -33.49 -3.11
N PHE A 41 -25.96 -33.90 -4.20
CA PHE A 41 -24.88 -33.14 -4.83
C PHE A 41 -25.34 -31.76 -5.34
N CYS A 42 -26.53 -31.69 -5.95
CA CYS A 42 -27.13 -30.41 -6.36
C CYS A 42 -27.39 -29.48 -5.16
N CYS A 43 -27.84 -30.00 -4.02
CA CYS A 43 -28.15 -29.18 -2.85
C CYS A 43 -26.89 -28.63 -2.15
N PHE A 44 -25.77 -29.37 -2.16
CA PHE A 44 -24.50 -28.90 -1.59
C PHE A 44 -23.78 -27.87 -2.48
N GLY A 45 -24.05 -27.86 -3.79
CA GLY A 45 -23.44 -26.92 -4.74
C GLY A 45 -23.82 -25.45 -4.53
N PHE A 46 -24.93 -25.16 -3.83
CA PHE A 46 -25.42 -23.79 -3.63
C PHE A 46 -24.86 -23.06 -2.40
N ILE A 47 -24.09 -23.73 -1.54
CA ILE A 47 -23.63 -23.12 -0.26
C ILE A 47 -22.24 -22.47 -0.39
N ALA A 48 -21.49 -22.73 -1.47
CA ALA A 48 -20.09 -22.32 -1.60
C ALA A 48 -19.88 -21.16 -2.59
N CYS A 49 -20.48 -20.00 -2.32
CA CYS A 49 -20.05 -18.77 -3.01
C CYS A 49 -20.25 -17.53 -2.12
N LYS A 50 -19.53 -17.47 -1.00
CA LYS A 50 -19.28 -16.18 -0.34
C LYS A 50 -18.08 -15.53 -1.02
N SER A 51 -18.35 -14.68 -2.01
CA SER A 51 -17.36 -13.75 -2.54
C SER A 51 -17.11 -12.67 -1.49
N THR A 52 -15.94 -12.69 -0.84
CA THR A 52 -15.46 -11.55 -0.07
C THR A 52 -15.18 -10.42 -1.04
N LYS A 53 -16.14 -9.52 -1.20
CA LYS A 53 -16.03 -8.37 -2.09
C LYS A 53 -15.00 -7.40 -1.49
N HIS A 54 -13.74 -7.55 -1.88
CA HIS A 54 -12.64 -6.67 -1.49
C HIS A 54 -12.84 -5.31 -2.17
N SER A 55 -13.60 -4.42 -1.53
CA SER A 55 -13.87 -3.07 -2.03
C SER A 55 -12.64 -2.19 -1.79
N ILE A 56 -11.70 -2.19 -2.74
CA ILE A 56 -10.62 -1.21 -2.78
C ILE A 56 -11.29 0.16 -2.98
N GLN A 57 -11.26 1.01 -1.95
CA GLN A 57 -11.81 2.36 -2.05
C GLN A 57 -10.85 3.24 -2.86
N PRO A 58 -11.29 3.86 -3.97
CA PRO A 58 -10.45 4.79 -4.70
C PRO A 58 -10.26 6.10 -3.92
N TYR A 59 -9.24 6.87 -4.32
CA TYR A 59 -9.05 8.23 -3.84
C TYR A 59 -10.23 9.12 -4.24
N PHE A 60 -10.63 10.04 -3.36
CA PHE A 60 -11.62 11.08 -3.64
C PHE A 60 -12.96 10.59 -4.22
N HIS A 61 -13.45 9.41 -3.81
CA HIS A 61 -14.68 8.81 -4.33
C HIS A 61 -15.98 9.40 -3.76
N ASP A 62 -15.93 10.60 -3.19
CA ASP A 62 -17.16 11.25 -2.75
C ASP A 62 -18.00 11.62 -3.98
N ASN A 63 -19.12 10.90 -4.15
CA ASN A 63 -20.02 10.94 -5.31
C ASN A 63 -20.98 12.14 -5.29
N THR A 64 -20.85 13.06 -4.32
CA THR A 64 -21.79 14.17 -4.11
C THR A 64 -21.43 15.47 -4.82
N ALA A 65 -20.24 15.56 -5.43
CA ALA A 65 -19.75 16.81 -6.04
C ALA A 65 -19.97 16.84 -7.56
N ALA A 66 -20.67 17.88 -8.05
CA ALA A 66 -20.70 18.24 -9.47
C ALA A 66 -19.33 18.80 -9.89
N TYR A 67 -18.88 18.49 -11.11
CA TYR A 67 -17.62 18.97 -11.66
C TYR A 67 -17.85 20.20 -12.56
N PRO A 68 -17.02 21.27 -12.45
CA PRO A 68 -15.88 21.43 -11.54
C PRO A 68 -16.31 21.71 -10.09
N ALA A 69 -15.54 21.18 -9.14
CA ALA A 69 -15.73 21.44 -7.71
C ALA A 69 -14.57 22.30 -7.18
N PHE A 70 -14.89 23.35 -6.44
CA PHE A 70 -13.91 24.19 -5.73
C PHE A 70 -13.87 23.77 -4.27
N VAL A 71 -12.68 23.57 -3.71
CA VAL A 71 -12.48 23.13 -2.33
C VAL A 71 -11.49 24.08 -1.67
N ASP A 72 -11.82 24.53 -0.46
CA ASP A 72 -10.89 25.32 0.34
C ASP A 72 -9.64 24.48 0.67
N VAL A 73 -8.48 25.12 0.65
CA VAL A 73 -7.19 24.46 0.89
C VAL A 73 -6.58 25.07 2.15
N TYR A 74 -6.05 24.20 3.02
CA TYR A 74 -5.28 24.63 4.17
C TYR A 74 -4.01 25.35 3.71
N VAL A 75 -3.71 26.53 4.27
CA VAL A 75 -2.47 27.26 3.90
C VAL A 75 -1.32 26.78 4.80
N PRO A 76 -0.25 26.19 4.24
CA PRO A 76 0.88 25.73 5.04
C PRO A 76 1.58 26.91 5.70
N GLN A 77 2.07 26.68 6.92
CA GLN A 77 2.95 27.64 7.59
C GLN A 77 4.34 27.52 6.99
N VAL A 78 4.92 28.64 6.57
CA VAL A 78 6.28 28.68 6.00
C VAL A 78 7.31 28.37 7.09
N SER A 79 8.19 27.42 6.81
CA SER A 79 9.29 27.03 7.68
C SER A 79 10.29 28.16 7.80
N ARG A 80 10.81 28.32 9.02
CA ARG A 80 11.87 29.27 9.34
C ARG A 80 13.11 28.51 9.71
N ILE A 81 14.26 29.04 9.31
CA ILE A 81 15.55 28.46 9.61
C ILE A 81 15.77 28.45 11.12
N GLN A 82 16.15 27.30 11.66
CA GLN A 82 16.47 27.08 13.06
C GLN A 82 17.97 26.81 13.23
N LYS A 83 18.42 26.84 14.49
CA LYS A 83 19.77 26.43 14.86
C LYS A 83 19.95 24.94 14.55
N GLU A 84 21.17 24.54 14.19
CA GLU A 84 21.51 23.17 13.79
C GLU A 84 20.86 22.70 12.47
N ASP A 85 20.17 23.59 11.74
CA ASP A 85 19.71 23.27 10.40
C ASP A 85 20.87 23.16 9.42
N LEU A 86 20.70 22.27 8.43
CA LEU A 86 21.64 22.12 7.34
C LEU A 86 21.04 22.70 6.07
N LEU A 87 21.68 23.72 5.52
CA LEU A 87 21.23 24.45 4.34
C LEU A 87 22.11 24.14 3.13
N GLY A 88 21.50 23.81 2.01
CA GLY A 88 22.17 23.76 0.72
C GLY A 88 22.06 25.13 0.07
N ILE A 89 23.16 25.87 -0.02
CA ILE A 89 23.17 27.25 -0.54
C ILE A 89 23.99 27.29 -1.82
N THR A 90 23.32 27.28 -2.97
CA THR A 90 24.00 27.37 -4.26
C THR A 90 24.00 28.81 -4.77
N VAL A 91 25.17 29.32 -5.10
CA VAL A 91 25.36 30.68 -5.62
C VAL A 91 25.83 30.60 -7.06
N SER A 92 25.14 31.28 -7.98
CA SER A 92 25.58 31.46 -9.35
C SER A 92 25.81 32.94 -9.64
N SER A 93 26.84 33.23 -10.44
CA SER A 93 27.20 34.58 -10.85
C SER A 93 27.88 34.55 -12.22
N LEU A 94 28.13 35.73 -12.77
CA LEU A 94 28.86 35.90 -14.04
C LEU A 94 30.33 35.47 -13.96
N ASN A 95 30.91 35.30 -12.77
CA ASN A 95 32.28 34.83 -12.60
C ASN A 95 32.32 33.37 -12.14
N ARG A 96 32.86 32.49 -12.99
CA ARG A 96 33.00 31.06 -12.69
C ARG A 96 33.92 30.77 -11.51
N GLU A 97 35.07 31.44 -11.42
CA GLU A 97 36.03 31.19 -10.34
C GLU A 97 35.43 31.50 -8.96
N SER A 98 34.65 32.59 -8.87
CA SER A 98 33.93 32.93 -7.64
C SER A 98 32.87 31.88 -7.29
N ASN A 99 32.16 31.34 -8.29
CA ASN A 99 31.15 30.30 -8.08
C ASN A 99 31.79 29.02 -7.53
N ASP A 100 32.96 28.63 -8.02
CA ASP A 100 33.64 27.40 -7.60
C ASP A 100 34.08 27.48 -6.13
N ILE A 101 34.58 28.65 -5.69
CA ILE A 101 35.00 28.86 -4.29
C ILE A 101 33.79 28.87 -3.33
N ILE A 102 32.70 29.54 -3.70
CA ILE A 102 31.53 29.69 -2.82
C ILE A 102 30.73 28.39 -2.73
N ASN A 103 30.61 27.66 -3.84
CA ASN A 103 29.88 26.42 -3.85
C ASN A 103 30.69 25.24 -3.34
N PHE A 104 31.93 25.43 -2.90
CA PHE A 104 32.83 24.37 -2.41
C PHE A 104 32.13 23.43 -1.41
N SER A 105 31.37 23.99 -0.46
CA SER A 105 30.62 23.22 0.55
C SER A 105 29.48 22.36 -0.03
N ASN A 106 28.98 22.69 -1.23
CA ASN A 106 27.92 21.93 -1.90
C ASN A 106 28.46 20.94 -2.95
N VAL A 107 29.61 21.22 -3.55
CA VAL A 107 30.18 20.37 -4.62
C VAL A 107 31.09 19.28 -4.08
N ASN A 108 31.76 19.52 -2.94
CA ASN A 108 32.49 18.48 -2.26
C ASN A 108 31.52 17.64 -1.45
N SER A 109 31.51 16.37 -1.79
CA SER A 109 30.62 15.40 -1.21
C SER A 109 31.41 14.40 -0.40
N LEU A 110 30.87 14.03 0.76
CA LEU A 110 31.40 12.90 1.50
C LEU A 110 30.96 11.63 0.77
N SER A 111 31.93 10.86 0.26
CA SER A 111 31.67 9.56 -0.33
C SER A 111 31.25 8.59 0.78
N LEU A 112 29.97 8.24 0.82
CA LEU A 112 29.38 7.36 1.84
C LEU A 112 29.70 5.86 1.62
N SER A 113 30.51 5.54 0.61
CA SER A 113 30.89 4.16 0.25
C SER A 113 31.75 3.45 1.32
N SER A 114 32.12 4.12 2.42
CA SER A 114 32.91 3.58 3.53
C SER A 114 32.11 3.30 4.81
N LEU A 115 30.78 3.52 4.84
CA LEU A 115 29.96 3.21 6.02
C LEU A 115 29.27 1.83 5.93
N PRO A 116 29.37 0.97 6.96
CA PRO A 116 28.67 -0.31 7.00
C PRO A 116 27.14 -0.09 6.96
N GLY A 117 26.46 -0.63 5.94
CA GLY A 117 25.01 -0.53 5.76
C GLY A 117 24.52 0.55 4.77
N GLY A 118 25.44 1.34 4.17
CA GLY A 118 25.13 2.34 3.15
C GLY A 118 24.91 1.75 1.75
N GLY A 119 23.77 1.11 1.53
CA GLY A 119 23.33 0.70 0.19
C GLY A 119 22.93 1.91 -0.66
N GLY A 120 23.92 2.61 -1.22
CA GLY A 120 23.70 3.72 -2.15
C GLY A 120 24.91 4.63 -2.26
N GLY A 121 25.68 4.46 -3.33
CA GLY A 121 26.75 5.39 -3.71
C GLY A 121 26.17 6.76 -4.08
N GLY A 122 25.99 7.60 -3.07
CA GLY A 122 25.54 8.97 -3.21
C GLY A 122 26.49 9.88 -2.48
N ALA A 123 27.24 10.66 -3.23
CA ALA A 123 27.94 11.86 -2.80
C ALA A 123 26.93 12.81 -2.10
N GLN A 124 26.99 12.93 -0.77
CA GLN A 124 26.15 13.91 -0.05
C GLN A 124 26.93 15.22 0.08
N PRO A 125 26.38 16.35 -0.42
CA PRO A 125 26.97 17.67 -0.19
C PRO A 125 27.15 17.92 1.32
N ILE A 126 28.21 18.62 1.72
CA ILE A 126 28.44 18.95 3.14
C ILE A 126 27.41 19.99 3.61
N GLY A 127 27.06 20.94 2.75
CA GLY A 127 26.11 22.00 3.05
C GLY A 127 26.65 23.05 4.03
N TYR A 128 25.78 23.94 4.48
CA TYR A 128 26.04 25.00 5.44
C TYR A 128 25.28 24.72 6.73
N SER A 129 25.99 24.45 7.81
CA SER A 129 25.37 24.24 9.13
C SER A 129 25.11 25.59 9.80
N VAL A 130 23.91 25.75 10.36
CA VAL A 130 23.52 26.92 11.17
C VAL A 130 24.04 26.71 12.59
N ASP A 131 24.96 27.57 13.02
CA ASP A 131 25.58 27.50 14.34
C ASP A 131 24.59 27.81 15.48
N SER A 132 25.01 27.55 16.72
CA SER A 132 24.22 27.81 17.93
C SER A 132 23.88 29.29 18.17
N SER A 133 24.55 30.20 17.44
CA SER A 133 24.28 31.63 17.41
C SER A 133 23.41 32.06 16.21
N GLY A 134 22.90 31.09 15.44
CA GLY A 134 22.00 31.32 14.31
C GLY A 134 22.68 31.77 13.02
N ASN A 135 23.99 31.54 12.88
CA ASN A 135 24.78 32.01 11.73
C ASN A 135 25.28 30.86 10.87
N ILE A 136 25.47 31.17 9.59
CA ILE A 136 26.25 30.35 8.66
C ILE A 136 27.57 31.06 8.35
N VAL A 137 28.60 30.30 7.97
CA VAL A 137 29.89 30.85 7.53
C VAL A 137 30.01 30.65 6.03
N MET A 138 30.16 31.73 5.28
CA MET A 138 30.29 31.72 3.83
C MET A 138 31.61 32.38 3.38
N ALA A 139 32.19 31.88 2.28
CA ALA A 139 33.34 32.50 1.66
C ALA A 139 33.04 33.95 1.24
N PHE A 140 34.05 34.82 1.30
CA PHE A 140 33.98 36.28 1.06
C PHE A 140 33.18 37.08 2.09
N VAL A 141 31.99 36.62 2.48
CA VAL A 141 31.06 37.35 3.35
C VAL A 141 31.31 37.09 4.83
N GLY A 142 31.84 35.91 5.19
CA GLY A 142 32.04 35.49 6.58
C GLY A 142 30.74 35.04 7.24
N LYS A 143 30.50 35.46 8.48
CA LYS A 143 29.31 35.05 9.26
C LYS A 143 28.07 35.81 8.80
N VAL A 144 27.01 35.08 8.48
CA VAL A 144 25.69 35.63 8.13
C VAL A 144 24.64 35.03 9.04
N ASN A 145 23.93 35.87 9.79
CA ASN A 145 22.81 35.44 10.62
C ASN A 145 21.61 35.06 9.74
N VAL A 146 21.08 33.85 9.88
CA VAL A 146 19.96 33.31 9.09
C VAL A 146 18.81 32.77 9.95
N GLU A 147 19.02 32.65 11.26
CA GLU A 147 17.99 32.19 12.20
C GLU A 147 16.70 33.02 12.12
N GLY A 148 15.56 32.33 12.12
CA GLY A 148 14.22 32.94 12.10
C GLY A 148 13.79 33.48 10.75
N LEU A 149 14.67 33.55 9.75
CA LEU A 149 14.33 33.94 8.39
C LEU A 149 13.62 32.80 7.66
N THR A 150 12.75 33.14 6.72
CA THR A 150 12.30 32.18 5.69
C THR A 150 13.44 31.96 4.70
N LEU A 151 13.33 30.92 3.87
CA LEU A 151 14.34 30.66 2.83
C LEU A 151 14.50 31.86 1.89
N GLU A 152 13.41 32.53 1.52
CA GLU A 152 13.44 33.72 0.67
C GLU A 152 14.10 34.91 1.38
N GLY A 153 13.80 35.10 2.66
CA GLY A 153 14.43 36.16 3.47
C GLY A 153 15.93 35.96 3.64
N ALA A 154 16.35 34.70 3.85
CA ALA A 154 17.77 34.35 3.90
C ALA A 154 18.45 34.50 2.53
N GLN A 155 17.77 34.12 1.45
CA GLN A 155 18.26 34.27 0.08
C GLN A 155 18.57 35.73 -0.24
N GLU A 156 17.64 36.64 0.04
CA GLU A 156 17.84 38.07 -0.19
C GLU A 156 18.96 38.64 0.69
N LYS A 157 19.03 38.25 1.96
CA LYS A 157 20.09 38.70 2.87
C LYS A 157 21.48 38.28 2.38
N ILE A 158 21.64 37.02 1.95
CA ILE A 158 22.90 36.49 1.42
C ILE A 158 23.23 37.15 0.08
N ARG A 159 22.24 37.30 -0.81
CA ARG A 159 22.40 37.97 -2.11
C ARG A 159 22.96 39.39 -1.94
N LEU A 160 22.38 40.18 -1.04
CA LEU A 160 22.83 41.55 -0.76
C LEU A 160 24.25 41.58 -0.19
N ALA A 161 24.59 40.61 0.66
CA ALA A 161 25.93 40.52 1.25
C ALA A 161 27.00 40.14 0.22
N LEU A 162 26.67 39.21 -0.69
CA LEU A 162 27.54 38.78 -1.80
C LEU A 162 27.71 39.83 -2.89
N ASN A 163 26.73 40.71 -3.09
CA ASN A 163 26.76 41.74 -4.14
C ASN A 163 27.93 42.73 -4.01
N LYS A 164 28.58 42.80 -2.83
CA LYS A 164 29.78 43.61 -2.59
C LYS A 164 31.06 42.97 -3.15
N PHE A 165 31.04 41.65 -3.35
CA PHE A 165 32.21 40.86 -3.75
C PHE A 165 32.06 40.28 -5.15
N ILE A 166 30.83 40.11 -5.63
CA ILE A 166 30.52 39.41 -6.89
C ILE A 166 29.43 40.17 -7.62
N LYS A 167 29.54 40.23 -8.94
CA LYS A 167 28.56 40.90 -9.80
C LYS A 167 27.34 40.01 -10.02
N GLU A 168 26.17 40.55 -9.69
CA GLU A 168 24.85 39.94 -9.94
C GLU A 168 24.75 38.49 -9.42
N PRO A 169 24.98 38.24 -8.12
CA PRO A 169 24.82 36.90 -7.57
C PRO A 169 23.34 36.50 -7.55
N ALA A 170 23.05 35.30 -8.03
CA ALA A 170 21.80 34.59 -7.80
C ALA A 170 22.04 33.51 -6.73
N VAL A 171 21.21 33.51 -5.71
CA VAL A 171 21.32 32.59 -4.57
C VAL A 171 20.09 31.69 -4.56
N ASN A 172 20.26 30.41 -4.31
CA ASN A 172 19.17 29.47 -4.05
C ASN A 172 19.49 28.71 -2.76
N ILE A 173 18.51 28.62 -1.87
CA ILE A 173 18.64 27.96 -0.57
C ILE A 173 17.57 26.88 -0.43
N ARG A 174 17.98 25.72 0.07
CA ARG A 174 17.07 24.62 0.44
C ARG A 174 17.51 23.97 1.75
N PHE A 175 16.57 23.40 2.48
CA PHE A 175 16.90 22.54 3.61
C PHE A 175 17.45 21.19 3.13
N MET A 176 18.49 20.69 3.79
CA MET A 176 19.14 19.42 3.47
C MET A 176 18.85 18.33 4.51
N ASN A 177 18.64 18.71 5.77
CA ASN A 177 18.35 17.80 6.88
C ASN A 177 16.84 17.55 7.06
N HIS A 178 15.98 18.26 6.32
CA HIS A 178 14.53 18.08 6.41
C HIS A 178 14.09 16.80 5.72
N LYS A 179 13.39 15.94 6.48
CA LYS A 179 12.93 14.62 5.99
C LYS A 179 11.59 14.23 6.58
N TYR A 180 10.88 13.38 5.88
CA TYR A 180 9.71 12.67 6.38
C TYR A 180 9.90 11.16 6.18
N VAL A 181 9.16 10.35 6.93
CA VAL A 181 9.24 8.88 6.88
C VAL A 181 7.90 8.33 6.46
N VAL A 182 7.87 7.48 5.44
CA VAL A 182 6.68 6.73 5.04
C VAL A 182 6.87 5.26 5.40
N MET A 183 5.91 4.68 6.11
CA MET A 183 5.96 3.29 6.57
C MET A 183 4.58 2.63 6.60
N GLY A 184 4.56 1.30 6.74
CA GLY A 184 3.36 0.49 6.73
C GLY A 184 3.03 -0.03 5.34
N GLU A 185 1.75 -0.01 4.97
CA GLU A 185 1.23 -0.60 3.73
C GLU A 185 1.42 0.33 2.51
N VAL A 186 2.68 0.52 2.12
CA VAL A 186 3.11 1.30 0.95
C VAL A 186 4.03 0.46 0.07
N ASN A 187 4.18 0.83 -1.21
CA ASN A 187 5.05 0.07 -2.12
C ASN A 187 6.55 0.23 -1.82
N LYS A 188 6.95 1.40 -1.33
CA LYS A 188 8.35 1.71 -0.95
C LYS A 188 8.39 2.48 0.37
N ALA A 189 8.52 1.75 1.48
CA ALA A 189 8.74 2.35 2.79
C ALA A 189 10.16 2.91 2.89
N GLY A 190 10.32 4.02 3.61
CA GLY A 190 11.62 4.66 3.79
C GLY A 190 11.55 6.11 4.26
N ALA A 191 12.73 6.70 4.44
CA ALA A 191 12.87 8.13 4.66
C ALA A 191 13.05 8.86 3.32
N PHE A 192 12.43 10.01 3.19
CA PHE A 192 12.45 10.85 2.00
C PHE A 192 12.75 12.30 2.38
N ASN A 193 13.39 13.03 1.46
CA ASN A 193 13.74 14.43 1.69
C ASN A 193 12.51 15.32 1.52
N LEU A 194 12.34 16.26 2.44
CA LEU A 194 11.32 17.30 2.37
C LEU A 194 11.92 18.52 1.69
N LEU A 195 11.56 18.73 0.42
CA LEU A 195 12.19 19.75 -0.42
C LEU A 195 11.54 21.13 -0.26
N ASP A 196 10.22 21.17 -0.03
CA ASP A 196 9.43 22.39 0.06
C ASP A 196 8.33 22.21 1.12
N ASP A 197 7.92 23.30 1.77
CA ASP A 197 6.79 23.36 2.70
C ASP A 197 5.44 23.09 2.02
N ARG A 198 5.41 23.14 0.68
CA ARG A 198 4.24 22.76 -0.12
C ARG A 198 4.13 21.26 -0.39
N THR A 199 5.09 20.45 0.06
CA THR A 199 5.03 18.99 -0.09
C THR A 199 3.79 18.46 0.63
N THR A 200 2.91 17.79 -0.09
CA THR A 200 1.66 17.24 0.44
C THR A 200 1.83 15.77 0.85
N ILE A 201 0.85 15.24 1.58
CA ILE A 201 0.76 13.80 1.86
C ILE A 201 0.68 12.98 0.56
N LEU A 202 0.07 13.55 -0.50
CA LEU A 202 -0.02 12.87 -1.80
C LEU A 202 1.36 12.79 -2.46
N ASP A 203 2.15 13.86 -2.39
CA ASP A 203 3.54 13.87 -2.90
C ASP A 203 4.43 12.89 -2.12
N ALA A 204 4.22 12.81 -0.79
CA ALA A 204 4.92 11.86 0.07
C ALA A 204 4.57 10.41 -0.29
N LEU A 205 3.29 10.11 -0.48
CA LEU A 205 2.84 8.79 -0.89
C LEU A 205 3.31 8.45 -2.31
N ALA A 206 3.25 9.39 -3.25
CA ALA A 206 3.78 9.21 -4.60
C ALA A 206 5.29 8.88 -4.58
N SER A 207 6.07 9.57 -3.73
CA SER A 207 7.50 9.29 -3.53
C SER A 207 7.75 7.89 -2.96
N ALA A 208 6.82 7.39 -2.14
CA ALA A 208 6.80 6.03 -1.61
C ALA A 208 6.19 4.99 -2.57
N GLY A 209 5.95 5.34 -3.83
CA GLY A 209 5.37 4.44 -4.83
C GLY A 209 3.88 4.18 -4.65
N ASP A 210 3.18 5.06 -3.93
CA ASP A 210 1.77 4.98 -3.55
C ASP A 210 1.44 3.88 -2.51
N LEU A 211 0.23 3.96 -1.97
CA LEU A 211 -0.37 2.98 -1.08
C LEU A 211 -0.59 1.65 -1.82
N SER A 212 -0.28 0.54 -1.13
CA SER A 212 -0.58 -0.79 -1.66
C SER A 212 -2.09 -1.03 -1.78
N VAL A 213 -2.49 -2.05 -2.53
CA VAL A 213 -3.91 -2.46 -2.65
C VAL A 213 -4.52 -2.85 -1.30
N PHE A 214 -3.68 -3.29 -0.35
CA PHE A 214 -4.11 -3.68 0.98
C PHE A 214 -4.06 -2.53 2.00
N ALA A 215 -3.80 -1.29 1.58
CA ALA A 215 -3.71 -0.17 2.49
C ALA A 215 -5.08 0.43 2.83
N LYS A 216 -5.23 0.86 4.07
CA LYS A 216 -6.43 1.56 4.55
C LYS A 216 -6.38 3.06 4.18
N ARG A 217 -6.99 3.42 3.03
CA ARG A 217 -6.98 4.79 2.46
C ARG A 217 -7.80 5.83 3.26
N ASP A 218 -8.79 5.38 4.01
CA ASP A 218 -9.66 6.24 4.84
C ASP A 218 -9.04 6.63 6.18
N SER A 219 -7.93 6.02 6.57
CA SER A 219 -7.28 6.26 7.87
C SER A 219 -5.77 6.12 7.77
N ILE A 220 -5.12 7.14 7.22
CA ILE A 220 -3.67 7.29 7.25
C ILE A 220 -3.28 8.05 8.52
N THR A 221 -2.36 7.48 9.29
CA THR A 221 -1.89 8.08 10.54
C THR A 221 -0.66 8.94 10.28
N ILE A 222 -0.67 10.18 10.74
CA ILE A 222 0.48 11.10 10.69
C ILE A 222 0.92 11.41 12.11
N ILE A 223 2.19 11.15 12.40
CA ILE A 223 2.80 11.46 13.69
C ILE A 223 3.75 12.64 13.47
N ARG A 224 3.48 13.73 14.19
CA ARG A 224 4.20 15.00 14.06
C ARG A 224 4.69 15.47 15.42
N VAL A 225 5.88 16.05 15.48
CA VAL A 225 6.36 16.69 16.71
C VAL A 225 6.02 18.17 16.69
N VAL A 226 5.19 18.62 17.63
CA VAL A 226 4.83 20.04 17.81
C VAL A 226 5.19 20.44 19.23
N LYS A 227 6.06 21.46 19.37
CA LYS A 227 6.51 21.97 20.69
C LYS A 227 7.03 20.85 21.62
N GLY A 228 7.79 19.90 21.07
CA GLY A 228 8.37 18.78 21.81
C GLY A 228 7.40 17.65 22.15
N LYS A 229 6.12 17.73 21.78
CA LYS A 229 5.12 16.68 21.97
C LYS A 229 4.80 15.99 20.65
N ARG A 230 4.51 14.69 20.70
CA ARG A 230 4.02 13.95 19.53
C ARG A 230 2.51 14.13 19.41
N GLU A 231 2.08 14.79 18.35
CA GLU A 231 0.69 14.87 17.91
C GLU A 231 0.44 13.75 16.89
N ILE A 232 -0.68 13.05 17.05
CA ILE A 232 -1.09 11.97 16.16
C ILE A 232 -2.37 12.43 15.45
N GLY A 233 -2.26 12.69 14.16
CA GLY A 233 -3.36 13.03 13.27
C GLY A 233 -3.80 11.83 12.44
N ARG A 234 -5.07 11.82 12.03
CA ARG A 234 -5.56 10.89 11.01
C ARG A 234 -6.11 11.65 9.82
N VAL A 235 -5.81 11.14 8.63
CA VAL A 235 -6.23 11.72 7.36
C VAL A 235 -6.97 10.68 6.55
N ASN A 236 -8.13 11.07 6.05
CA ASN A 236 -8.94 10.27 5.14
C ASN A 236 -8.70 10.73 3.70
N LEU A 237 -8.07 9.89 2.86
CA LEU A 237 -7.76 10.19 1.46
C LEU A 237 -8.91 9.84 0.49
N THR A 238 -10.00 9.24 0.98
CA THR A 238 -11.18 8.94 0.16
C THR A 238 -12.13 10.13 0.05
N ASN A 239 -12.02 11.11 0.96
CA ASN A 239 -12.80 12.35 0.95
C ASN A 239 -11.92 13.55 0.53
N ARG A 240 -12.50 14.51 -0.21
CA ARG A 240 -11.89 15.78 -0.59
C ARG A 240 -11.65 16.72 0.59
N GLU A 241 -12.32 16.52 1.73
CA GLU A 241 -12.09 17.28 2.96
C GLU A 241 -10.63 17.18 3.46
N VAL A 242 -9.85 16.21 2.98
CA VAL A 242 -8.41 16.15 3.26
C VAL A 242 -7.67 17.44 2.91
N PHE A 243 -8.08 18.16 1.86
CA PHE A 243 -7.41 19.40 1.44
C PHE A 243 -7.48 20.52 2.51
N LYS A 244 -8.47 20.46 3.42
CA LYS A 244 -8.61 21.39 4.55
C LYS A 244 -7.86 20.94 5.81
N SER A 245 -7.33 19.73 5.82
CA SER A 245 -6.67 19.16 7.00
C SER A 245 -5.34 19.86 7.29
N PRO A 246 -5.03 20.19 8.57
CA PRO A 246 -3.71 20.71 8.96
C PRO A 246 -2.58 19.67 8.79
N TYR A 247 -2.93 18.41 8.53
CA TYR A 247 -2.01 17.32 8.24
C TYR A 247 -1.85 17.06 6.73
N PHE A 248 -2.45 17.87 5.86
CA PHE A 248 -2.32 17.69 4.42
C PHE A 248 -0.91 18.01 3.91
N TYR A 249 -0.29 19.07 4.43
CA TYR A 249 1.09 19.44 4.13
C TYR A 249 2.05 18.80 5.12
N MET A 250 3.15 18.26 4.60
CA MET A 250 4.19 17.60 5.38
C MET A 250 5.10 18.61 6.05
N LYS A 251 5.58 18.26 7.24
CA LYS A 251 6.58 19.02 7.99
C LYS A 251 7.81 18.16 8.25
N ASN A 252 8.91 18.82 8.58
CA ASN A 252 10.13 18.13 8.94
C ASN A 252 9.89 17.19 10.13
N GLY A 253 10.33 15.95 9.99
CA GLY A 253 10.21 14.90 11.00
C GLY A 253 8.86 14.18 11.03
N ASP A 254 7.94 14.46 10.09
CA ASP A 254 6.66 13.75 10.02
C ASP A 254 6.86 12.26 9.71
N ILE A 255 6.06 11.42 10.38
CA ILE A 255 5.97 9.98 10.10
C ILE A 255 4.57 9.69 9.57
N ILE A 256 4.50 9.20 8.34
CA ILE A 256 3.29 8.73 7.69
C ILE A 256 3.22 7.22 7.84
N TYR A 257 2.16 6.74 8.49
CA TYR A 257 1.90 5.32 8.69
C TYR A 257 0.61 4.91 7.99
N ALA A 258 0.75 4.03 7.00
CA ALA A 258 -0.36 3.39 6.31
C ALA A 258 -0.71 2.06 7.01
N GLU A 259 -1.88 2.00 7.62
CA GLU A 259 -2.38 0.77 8.25
C GLU A 259 -2.75 -0.27 7.17
N PRO A 260 -2.37 -1.55 7.33
CA PRO A 260 -2.87 -2.61 6.46
C PRO A 260 -4.34 -2.90 6.75
N LEU A 261 -5.08 -3.31 5.73
CA LEU A 261 -6.44 -3.81 5.89
C LEU A 261 -6.42 -5.08 6.76
N PRO A 262 -7.43 -5.28 7.63
CA PRO A 262 -7.52 -6.46 8.49
C PRO A 262 -7.42 -7.78 7.71
N GLU A 263 -7.89 -7.80 6.46
CA GLU A 263 -7.86 -8.96 5.57
C GLU A 263 -6.44 -9.44 5.22
N LYS A 264 -5.44 -8.56 5.29
CA LYS A 264 -4.02 -8.94 5.14
C LYS A 264 -3.44 -9.52 6.43
N LEU A 265 -3.97 -9.09 7.59
CA LEU A 265 -3.52 -9.55 8.91
C LEU A 265 -4.08 -10.93 9.27
N ILE A 266 -5.20 -11.33 8.67
CA ILE A 266 -5.71 -12.69 8.73
C ILE A 266 -4.80 -13.53 7.83
N PRO A 267 -4.11 -14.57 8.34
CA PRO A 267 -3.46 -15.55 7.49
C PRO A 267 -4.53 -16.07 6.54
N GLN A 268 -4.44 -15.73 5.25
CA GLN A 268 -5.34 -16.25 4.23
C GLN A 268 -5.38 -17.77 4.46
N PRO A 269 -6.54 -18.39 4.77
CA PRO A 269 -6.60 -19.83 4.80
C PRO A 269 -6.21 -20.23 3.38
N GLN A 270 -4.96 -20.69 3.22
CA GLN A 270 -4.44 -21.24 1.98
C GLN A 270 -5.57 -22.06 1.43
N ASN A 271 -6.00 -21.74 0.21
CA ASN A 271 -7.24 -22.10 -0.47
C ASN A 271 -7.65 -23.59 -0.34
N ASN A 272 -7.93 -24.00 0.89
CA ASN A 272 -8.25 -25.35 1.29
C ASN A 272 -9.71 -25.58 0.97
N SER A 273 -10.54 -24.53 0.92
CA SER A 273 -11.92 -24.67 0.49
C SER A 273 -12.03 -25.06 -0.99
N LEU A 274 -11.29 -24.43 -1.92
CA LEU A 274 -11.34 -24.85 -3.33
C LEU A 274 -10.53 -26.14 -3.55
N ARG A 275 -9.40 -26.36 -2.87
CA ARG A 275 -8.66 -27.63 -2.96
C ARG A 275 -9.48 -28.81 -2.41
N ASN A 276 -10.15 -28.64 -1.26
CA ASN A 276 -11.01 -29.68 -0.68
C ASN A 276 -12.27 -29.89 -1.53
N TRP A 277 -12.83 -28.83 -2.12
CA TRP A 277 -13.94 -28.95 -3.07
C TRP A 277 -13.53 -29.70 -4.34
N GLN A 278 -12.36 -29.38 -4.90
CA GLN A 278 -11.79 -30.11 -6.03
C GLN A 278 -11.62 -31.59 -5.70
N ILE A 279 -11.00 -31.92 -4.56
CA ILE A 279 -10.84 -33.31 -4.10
C ILE A 279 -12.20 -34.01 -3.95
N PHE A 280 -13.18 -33.35 -3.33
CA PHE A 280 -14.52 -33.91 -3.16
C PHE A 280 -15.21 -34.17 -4.50
N THR A 281 -15.15 -33.23 -5.45
CA THR A 281 -15.76 -33.41 -6.79
C THR A 281 -15.13 -34.55 -7.58
N THR A 282 -13.81 -34.76 -7.46
CA THR A 282 -13.11 -35.89 -8.10
C THR A 282 -13.52 -37.23 -7.49
N ILE A 283 -13.67 -37.30 -6.15
CA ILE A 283 -14.10 -38.52 -5.47
C ILE A 283 -15.54 -38.89 -5.85
N VAL A 284 -16.46 -37.92 -5.84
CA VAL A 284 -17.87 -38.18 -6.21
C VAL A 284 -17.99 -38.57 -7.68
N GLY A 285 -17.28 -37.89 -8.58
CA GLY A 285 -17.29 -38.20 -10.01
C GLY A 285 -16.77 -39.60 -10.32
N THR A 286 -15.66 -40.00 -9.69
CA THR A 286 -15.12 -41.36 -9.87
C THR A 286 -16.03 -42.43 -9.29
N ALA A 287 -16.62 -42.22 -8.11
CA ALA A 287 -17.59 -43.15 -7.53
C ALA A 287 -18.84 -43.33 -8.43
N ALA A 288 -19.35 -42.25 -9.02
CA ALA A 288 -20.49 -42.32 -9.93
C ALA A 288 -20.18 -43.15 -11.20
N ILE A 289 -18.98 -42.99 -11.76
CA ILE A 289 -18.52 -43.78 -12.92
C ILE A 289 -18.40 -45.26 -12.56
N VAL A 290 -17.81 -45.60 -11.41
CA VAL A 290 -17.66 -46.99 -10.95
C VAL A 290 -19.02 -47.64 -10.72
N ILE A 291 -19.95 -46.95 -10.07
CA ILE A 291 -21.31 -47.45 -9.87
C ILE A 291 -21.98 -47.69 -11.21
N ASN A 292 -21.86 -46.77 -12.18
CA ASN A 292 -22.45 -46.92 -13.51
C ASN A 292 -21.89 -48.17 -14.22
N LEU A 293 -20.57 -48.36 -14.21
CA LEU A 293 -19.89 -49.52 -14.80
C LEU A 293 -20.35 -50.85 -14.19
N VAL A 294 -20.41 -50.93 -12.86
CA VAL A 294 -20.86 -52.14 -12.15
C VAL A 294 -22.32 -52.45 -12.44
N THR A 295 -23.19 -51.43 -12.46
CA THR A 295 -24.62 -51.62 -12.77
C THR A 295 -24.91 -51.96 -14.22
N ARG A 296 -24.02 -51.63 -15.16
CA ARG A 296 -24.18 -51.95 -16.59
C ARG A 296 -23.78 -53.40 -16.92
N GLN A 297 -22.99 -54.03 -16.06
CA GLN A 297 -22.54 -55.42 -16.23
C GLN A 297 -23.51 -56.48 -15.66
N TRP A 298 -24.66 -56.08 -15.10
CA TRP A 298 -25.68 -56.95 -14.50
C TRP A 298 -27.12 -56.66 -14.98
#